data_AF-A0A7C5JQB7-F1
#
_entry.id   AF-A0A7C5JQB7-F1
#
_cell.length_a   1.000
_cell.length_b   1.000
_cell.length_c   1.000
_cell.angle_alpha   90.00
_cell.angle_beta   90.00
_cell.angle_gamma   90.00
#
_symmetry.space_group_name_H-M   'P 1'
#
loop_
_entity.id
_entity.type
_entity.pdbx_description
1 polymer ?
#
loop_
_entity_poly.entity_id
_entity_poly.type
_entity_poly.pdbx_seq_one_letter_code
_entity_poly.pdbx_strand_id
1 'polypeptide(L)'
;MKFRWIILLVGIVWGCTAAHAEKLNRTEIEALFREGNRLFREANLASQTNKTYASELYKKAILRYERIANHGGIKNGKLYYNIGNAYFRMNDLGRAILYYRRALRYIPSDTKLLQNLEYARSRRMDK
;
A
#
# COMPACT_ATOMS: atom_id res chain seq x y z
N MET A 1 14.75 -64.83 -24.07
CA MET A 1 14.94 -64.10 -22.80
C MET A 1 14.69 -62.61 -23.07
N LYS A 2 13.45 -62.12 -22.91
CA LYS A 2 12.98 -61.25 -21.81
C LYS A 2 13.98 -60.16 -21.40
N PHE A 3 13.69 -58.89 -21.68
CA PHE A 3 13.38 -57.88 -20.66
C PHE A 3 12.83 -56.60 -21.31
N ARG A 4 11.58 -56.26 -20.96
CA ARG A 4 10.87 -55.02 -21.32
C ARG A 4 11.25 -53.97 -20.28
N TRP A 5 11.79 -52.83 -20.70
CA TRP A 5 11.95 -51.67 -19.82
C TRP A 5 10.71 -50.79 -19.96
N ILE A 6 9.83 -50.90 -18.97
CA ILE A 6 8.74 -49.94 -18.74
C ILE A 6 9.37 -48.76 -18.01
N ILE A 7 9.51 -47.62 -18.67
CA ILE A 7 9.84 -46.36 -18.01
C ILE A 7 8.52 -45.79 -17.49
N LEU A 8 8.33 -45.86 -16.17
CA LEU A 8 7.27 -45.15 -15.46
C LEU A 8 7.60 -43.65 -15.48
N LEU A 9 6.90 -42.88 -16.31
CA LEU A 9 6.83 -41.43 -16.19
C LEU A 9 6.03 -41.10 -14.93
N VAL A 10 6.73 -40.89 -13.81
CA VAL A 10 6.15 -40.23 -12.65
C VAL A 10 5.98 -38.75 -13.03
N GLY A 11 4.78 -38.40 -13.46
CA GLY A 11 4.36 -37.01 -13.61
C GLY A 11 4.30 -36.36 -12.24
N ILE A 12 5.39 -35.72 -11.81
CA ILE A 12 5.35 -34.80 -10.68
C ILE A 12 4.57 -33.58 -11.16
N VAL A 13 3.27 -33.55 -10.87
CA VAL A 13 2.47 -32.34 -10.96
C VAL A 13 3.02 -31.39 -9.91
N TRP A 14 3.94 -30.52 -10.32
CA TRP A 14 4.25 -29.31 -9.59
C TRP A 14 3.02 -28.43 -9.64
N GLY A 15 2.08 -28.69 -8.73
CA GLY A 15 1.01 -27.77 -8.40
C GLY A 15 1.61 -26.55 -7.75
N CYS A 16 2.25 -25.69 -8.53
CA CYS A 16 2.42 -24.30 -8.15
C CYS A 16 1.04 -23.66 -8.30
N THR A 17 0.17 -23.87 -7.31
CA THR A 17 -1.01 -23.02 -7.18
C THR A 17 -0.46 -21.65 -6.85
N ALA A 18 -0.29 -20.82 -7.87
CA ALA A 18 -0.16 -19.39 -7.70
C ALA A 18 -1.32 -19.00 -6.78
N ALA A 19 -1.01 -18.59 -5.55
CA ALA A 19 -2.00 -18.14 -4.60
C ALA A 19 -2.80 -17.04 -5.28
N HIS A 20 -3.99 -17.40 -5.78
CA HIS A 20 -4.90 -16.44 -6.37
C HIS A 20 -5.36 -15.63 -5.17
N ALA A 21 -4.73 -14.48 -4.95
CA ALA A 21 -5.06 -13.60 -3.84
C ALA A 21 -6.53 -13.19 -4.04
N GLU A 22 -7.41 -13.85 -3.32
CA GLU A 22 -8.85 -13.64 -3.42
C GLU A 22 -9.15 -12.15 -3.19
N LYS A 23 -10.06 -11.60 -3.99
CA LYS A 23 -10.43 -10.19 -3.90
C LYS A 23 -11.00 -9.94 -2.50
N LEU A 24 -10.53 -8.88 -1.83
CA LEU A 24 -10.95 -8.60 -0.46
C LEU A 24 -12.46 -8.37 -0.40
N ASN A 25 -13.11 -8.95 0.61
CA ASN A 25 -14.50 -8.63 0.90
C ASN A 25 -14.62 -7.29 1.66
N ARG A 26 -15.84 -6.78 1.77
CA ARG A 26 -16.12 -5.49 2.40
C ARG A 26 -15.63 -5.42 3.86
N THR A 27 -15.86 -6.47 4.63
CA THR A 27 -15.46 -6.53 6.05
C THR A 27 -13.94 -6.46 6.21
N GLU A 28 -13.20 -7.16 5.37
CA GLU A 28 -11.73 -7.11 5.35
C GLU A 28 -11.22 -5.72 4.96
N ILE A 29 -11.81 -5.10 3.94
CA ILE A 29 -11.47 -3.75 3.51
C ILE A 29 -11.66 -2.76 4.67
N GLU A 30 -12.81 -2.83 5.35
CA GLU A 30 -13.11 -1.96 6.48
C GLU A 30 -12.15 -2.20 7.65
N ALA A 31 -11.82 -3.46 7.95
CA ALA A 31 -10.85 -3.80 8.99
C ALA A 31 -9.44 -3.25 8.67
N LEU A 32 -8.95 -3.45 7.45
CA LEU A 32 -7.67 -2.92 6.98
C LEU A 32 -7.64 -1.40 7.03
N PHE A 33 -8.74 -0.74 6.65
CA PHE A 33 -8.82 0.72 6.67
C PHE A 33 -8.79 1.26 8.11
N ARG A 34 -9.55 0.63 9.02
CA ARG A 34 -9.52 0.98 10.45
C ARG A 34 -8.14 0.79 11.06
N GLU A 35 -7.50 -0.34 10.79
CA GLU A 35 -6.15 -0.64 11.29
C GLU A 35 -5.12 0.34 10.72
N GLY A 36 -5.15 0.61 9.42
CA GLY A 36 -4.27 1.59 8.77
C GLY A 36 -4.41 2.98 9.40
N ASN A 37 -5.65 3.43 9.64
CA ASN A 37 -5.90 4.72 10.29
C ASN A 37 -5.40 4.75 11.74
N ARG A 38 -5.56 3.64 12.48
CA ARG A 38 -5.04 3.52 13.85
C ARG A 38 -3.52 3.63 13.86
N LEU A 39 -2.84 2.86 13.02
CA LEU A 39 -1.38 2.86 12.87
C LEU A 39 -0.85 4.24 12.45
N PHE A 40 -1.51 4.91 11.51
CA PHE A 40 -1.13 6.25 11.08
C PHE A 40 -1.26 7.28 12.22
N ARG A 41 -2.34 7.22 13.01
CA ARG A 41 -2.50 8.09 14.19
C ARG A 41 -1.42 7.83 15.24
N GLU A 42 -1.16 6.55 15.54
CA GLU A 42 -0.11 6.13 16.46
C GLU A 42 1.27 6.62 16.00
N ALA A 43 1.57 6.51 14.70
CA ALA A 43 2.79 7.02 14.11
C ALA A 43 2.93 8.55 14.28
N ASN A 44 1.84 9.30 14.12
CA ASN A 44 1.85 10.75 14.32
C ASN A 44 2.22 11.11 15.77
N LEU A 45 1.67 10.40 16.75
CA LEU A 45 1.98 10.59 18.16
C LEU A 45 3.45 10.24 18.47
N ALA A 46 3.94 9.12 17.93
CA ALA A 46 5.31 8.68 18.11
C ALA A 46 6.35 9.57 17.41
N SER A 47 5.97 10.29 16.34
CA SER A 47 6.93 11.01 15.48
C SER A 47 7.72 12.12 16.18
N GLN A 48 7.23 12.62 17.32
CA GLN A 48 7.90 13.65 18.12
C GLN A 48 8.99 13.07 19.03
N THR A 49 8.83 11.82 19.49
CA THR A 49 9.70 11.21 20.52
C THR A 49 10.55 10.08 19.96
N ASN A 50 10.05 9.31 19.00
CA ASN A 50 10.73 8.17 18.41
C ASN A 50 10.45 8.07 16.90
N LYS A 51 11.31 8.73 16.11
CA LYS A 51 11.20 8.78 14.65
C LYS A 51 11.28 7.40 14.00
N THR A 52 12.11 6.50 14.53
CA THR A 52 12.24 5.13 14.02
C THR A 52 10.95 4.35 14.22
N TYR A 53 10.40 4.39 15.44
CA TYR A 53 9.12 3.74 15.73
C TYR A 53 7.97 4.30 14.91
N ALA A 54 7.90 5.63 14.76
CA ALA A 54 6.93 6.27 13.89
C ALA A 54 7.06 5.82 12.43
N SER A 55 8.28 5.72 11.90
CA SER A 55 8.54 5.23 10.53
C SER A 55 8.02 3.80 10.34
N GLU A 56 8.26 2.90 11.28
CA GLU A 56 7.73 1.53 11.23
C GLU A 56 6.20 1.49 11.25
N LEU A 57 5.57 2.34 12.06
CA LEU A 57 4.11 2.44 12.09
C LEU A 57 3.54 3.02 10.78
N TYR A 58 4.19 4.01 10.17
CA TYR A 58 3.80 4.51 8.85
C TYR A 58 3.92 3.43 7.78
N LYS A 59 5.01 2.65 7.77
CA LYS A 59 5.17 1.49 6.86
C LYS A 59 4.01 0.51 7.01
N LYS A 60 3.66 0.14 8.25
CA LYS A 60 2.52 -0.75 8.51
C LYS A 60 1.22 -0.13 8.00
N ALA A 61 0.97 1.16 8.23
CA ALA A 61 -0.22 1.84 7.72
C ALA A 61 -0.30 1.81 6.19
N ILE A 62 0.83 2.09 5.51
CA ILE A 62 0.95 2.02 4.05
C ILE A 62 0.60 0.62 3.55
N LEU A 63 1.16 -0.43 4.15
CA LEU A 63 0.86 -1.81 3.76
C LEU A 63 -0.65 -2.13 3.84
N ARG A 64 -1.35 -1.64 4.87
CA ARG A 64 -2.81 -1.83 4.98
C ARG A 64 -3.56 -1.11 3.87
N TYR A 65 -3.22 0.14 3.61
CA TYR A 65 -3.87 0.93 2.56
C TYR A 65 -3.57 0.41 1.15
N GLU A 66 -2.34 0.01 0.86
CA GLU A 66 -1.96 -0.56 -0.43
C GLU A 66 -2.62 -1.91 -0.67
N ARG A 67 -2.78 -2.73 0.38
CA ARG A 67 -3.57 -3.98 0.28
C ARG A 67 -5.01 -3.70 -0.16
N ILE A 68 -5.65 -2.65 0.38
CA ILE A 68 -6.98 -2.22 -0.06
C ILE A 68 -6.95 -1.73 -1.52
N ALA A 69 -5.98 -0.89 -1.88
CA ALA A 69 -5.89 -0.31 -3.21
C ALA A 69 -5.63 -1.35 -4.31
N ASN A 70 -4.86 -2.41 -4.00
CA ASN A 70 -4.46 -3.43 -4.98
C ASN A 70 -5.43 -4.62 -5.01
N HIS A 71 -5.94 -5.05 -3.85
CA HIS A 71 -6.74 -6.28 -3.75
C HIS A 71 -8.21 -6.04 -3.41
N GLY A 72 -8.60 -4.83 -2.99
CA GLY A 72 -10.00 -4.50 -2.71
C GLY A 72 -10.80 -4.09 -3.96
N GLY A 73 -10.12 -3.87 -5.11
CA GLY A 73 -10.75 -3.32 -6.31
C GLY A 73 -11.27 -1.88 -6.12
N ILE A 74 -10.83 -1.18 -5.07
CA ILE A 74 -11.28 0.17 -4.74
C ILE A 74 -10.32 1.19 -5.34
N LYS A 75 -10.87 2.07 -6.19
CA LYS A 75 -10.19 3.28 -6.66
C LYS A 75 -10.79 4.49 -5.95
N ASN A 76 -10.13 4.96 -4.90
CA ASN A 76 -10.67 6.01 -4.04
C ASN A 76 -9.63 7.10 -3.78
N GLY A 77 -9.99 8.36 -4.07
CA GLY A 77 -9.11 9.51 -3.90
C GLY A 77 -8.59 9.71 -2.47
N LYS A 78 -9.44 9.53 -1.45
CA LYS A 78 -9.07 9.64 -0.04
C LYS A 78 -8.12 8.54 0.40
N LEU A 79 -8.30 7.31 -0.10
CA LEU A 79 -7.36 6.21 0.17
C LEU A 79 -5.97 6.54 -0.39
N TYR A 80 -5.88 6.98 -1.65
CA TYR A 80 -4.61 7.40 -2.24
C TYR A 80 -3.99 8.59 -1.51
N TYR A 81 -4.81 9.55 -1.08
CA TYR A 81 -4.35 10.69 -0.29
C TYR A 81 -3.74 10.25 1.06
N ASN A 82 -4.36 9.29 1.75
CA ASN A 82 -3.83 8.74 3.00
C ASN A 82 -2.49 8.00 2.79
N ILE A 83 -2.35 7.25 1.70
CA ILE A 83 -1.07 6.62 1.34
C ILE A 83 0.00 7.70 1.08
N GLY A 84 -0.36 8.73 0.31
CA GLY A 84 0.53 9.87 0.05
C GLY A 84 0.99 10.57 1.32
N ASN A 85 0.07 10.80 2.26
CA ASN A 85 0.38 11.39 3.56
C ASN A 85 1.36 10.52 4.36
N ALA A 86 1.22 9.20 4.34
CA ALA A 86 2.14 8.32 5.06
C ALA A 86 3.56 8.36 4.46
N TYR A 87 3.68 8.32 3.14
CA TYR A 87 4.99 8.51 2.49
C TYR A 87 5.58 9.89 2.75
N PHE A 88 4.75 10.94 2.74
CA PHE A 88 5.19 12.29 3.05
C PHE A 88 5.78 12.38 4.46
N ARG A 89 5.12 11.78 5.45
CA ARG A 89 5.60 11.73 6.84
C ARG A 89 6.89 10.93 7.01
N MET A 90 7.14 9.97 6.11
CA MET A 90 8.41 9.25 6.03
C MET A 90 9.49 9.99 5.22
N ASN A 91 9.25 11.24 4.79
CA ASN A 91 10.14 12.03 3.95
C ASN A 91 10.42 11.40 2.56
N ASP A 92 9.57 10.45 2.13
CA ASP A 92 9.60 9.89 0.79
C ASP A 92 8.72 10.72 -0.15
N LEU A 93 9.31 11.83 -0.60
CA LEU A 93 8.59 12.83 -1.38
C LEU A 93 8.17 12.31 -2.76
N GLY A 94 8.96 11.41 -3.36
CA GLY A 94 8.66 10.82 -4.67
C GLY A 94 7.36 10.00 -4.62
N ARG A 95 7.25 9.07 -3.67
CA ARG A 95 6.04 8.25 -3.51
C ARG A 95 4.86 9.08 -2.99
N ALA A 96 5.09 10.07 -2.13
CA ALA A 96 4.05 11.00 -1.70
C ALA A 96 3.41 11.71 -2.91
N ILE A 97 4.22 12.34 -3.77
CA ILE A 97 3.75 13.04 -4.99
C ILE A 97 3.02 12.08 -5.92
N LEU A 98 3.54 10.86 -6.12
CA LEU A 98 2.86 9.85 -6.95
C LEU A 98 1.44 9.59 -6.45
N TYR A 99 1.28 9.33 -5.15
CA TYR A 99 -0.03 9.01 -4.57
C TYR A 99 -0.96 10.22 -4.48
N TYR A 100 -0.44 11.42 -4.24
CA TYR A 100 -1.23 12.65 -4.34
C TYR A 100 -1.74 12.89 -5.76
N ARG A 101 -0.92 12.68 -6.79
CA ARG A 101 -1.39 12.74 -8.19
C ARG A 101 -2.44 11.68 -8.49
N ARG A 102 -2.30 10.47 -7.95
CA ARG A 102 -3.33 9.42 -8.07
C ARG A 102 -4.64 9.86 -7.41
N ALA A 103 -4.57 10.47 -6.22
CA ALA A 103 -5.72 11.01 -5.50
C ALA A 103 -6.41 12.13 -6.29
N LEU A 104 -5.63 13.02 -6.91
CA LEU A 104 -6.12 14.20 -7.63
C LEU A 104 -7.06 13.83 -8.79
N ARG A 105 -6.87 12.66 -9.40
CA ARG A 105 -7.75 12.15 -10.46
C ARG A 105 -9.18 11.86 -9.99
N TYR A 106 -9.41 11.69 -8.68
CA TYR A 106 -10.72 11.35 -8.11
C TYR A 106 -11.31 12.46 -7.25
N ILE A 107 -10.46 13.32 -6.67
CA ILE A 107 -10.87 14.45 -5.82
C ILE A 107 -10.15 15.74 -6.26
N PRO A 108 -10.35 16.20 -7.51
CA PRO A 108 -9.56 17.30 -8.10
C PRO A 108 -9.72 18.64 -7.36
N SER A 109 -10.87 18.87 -6.73
CA SER A 109 -11.18 20.10 -6.02
C SER A 109 -10.84 20.06 -4.52
N ASP A 110 -10.18 19.00 -4.03
CA ASP A 110 -9.79 18.91 -2.63
C ASP A 110 -8.60 19.83 -2.32
N THR A 111 -8.87 20.96 -1.67
CA THR A 111 -7.86 21.98 -1.37
C THR A 111 -6.71 21.44 -0.52
N LYS A 112 -6.98 20.53 0.44
CA LYS A 112 -5.94 19.96 1.31
C LYS A 112 -4.99 19.07 0.50
N LEU A 113 -5.54 18.28 -0.42
CA LEU A 113 -4.73 17.49 -1.34
C LEU A 113 -3.87 18.38 -2.23
N LEU A 114 -4.45 19.45 -2.81
CA LEU A 114 -3.71 20.39 -3.68
C LEU A 114 -2.54 21.03 -2.93
N GLN A 115 -2.80 21.55 -1.73
CA GLN A 115 -1.78 22.15 -0.86
C GLN A 115 -0.68 21.14 -0.49
N ASN A 116 -1.04 19.91 -0.11
CA ASN A 116 -0.03 18.90 0.24
C ASN A 116 0.79 18.45 -0.97
N LEU A 117 0.19 18.37 -2.17
CA LEU A 117 0.91 18.05 -3.40
C LEU A 117 1.89 19.15 -3.77
N GLU A 118 1.48 20.41 -3.68
CA GLU A 118 2.34 21.57 -3.92
C GLU A 118 3.49 21.61 -2.92
N TYR A 119 3.19 21.45 -1.64
CA TYR A 119 4.20 21.43 -0.58
C TYR A 119 5.20 20.29 -0.78
N ALA A 120 4.75 19.08 -1.09
CA ALA A 120 5.65 17.96 -1.37
C ALA A 120 6.54 18.21 -2.60
N ARG A 121 6.04 18.91 -3.63
CA ARG A 121 6.82 19.28 -4.81
C ARG A 121 7.91 20.29 -4.48
N SER A 122 7.58 21.37 -3.75
CA SER A 122 8.57 22.38 -3.34
C SER A 122 9.72 21.74 -2.56
N ARG A 123 9.40 20.95 -1.52
CA ARG A 123 10.36 20.22 -0.69
C ARG A 123 11.26 19.23 -1.44
N ARG A 124 10.84 18.77 -2.62
CA ARG A 124 11.62 17.86 -3.47
C ARG A 124 12.57 18.62 -4.40
N MET A 125 12.24 19.84 -4.79
CA MET A 125 13.13 20.68 -5.60
C MET A 125 14.27 21.26 -4.76
N ASP A 126 14.03 21.50 -3.47
CA ASP A 126 15.03 22.02 -2.53
C ASP A 126 16.06 20.95 -2.04
N LYS A 127 15.99 19.72 -2.55
CA LYS A 127 16.87 18.59 -2.18
C LYS A 127 17.63 18.10 -3.40
#